data_AF-A0A534VE92-F1
#
_entry.id   AF-A0A534VE92-F1
#
_cell.length_a   1.000
_cell.length_b   1.000
_cell.length_c   1.000
_cell.angle_alpha   90.00
_cell.angle_beta   90.00
_cell.angle_gamma   90.00
#
_symmetry.space_group_name_H-M   'P 1'
#
loop_
_entity.id
_entity.type
_entity.pdbx_description
1 polymer ?
#
loop_
_entity_poly.entity_id
_entity_poly.type
_entity_poly.pdbx_seq_one_letter_code
_entity_poly.pdbx_strand_id
1 'polypeptide(L)'
;MATIYHQVWINAPIAKVYEAISTLEGIVSWWGPHKSTKTDTGLVLEHDPGPAHGVVRFNVLDTVQDKRVEWEFISTHPKSSPASACTGTHVIWEISERDNVAARSGFGKDGDRIAILDFRHSGWDENSEYLGFCSFAWAMVLQKLKQVCESK
;
A
#
# COMPACT_ATOMS: atom_id res chain seq x y z
N MET A 1 5.24 19.82 2.07
CA MET A 1 5.37 18.36 2.32
C MET A 1 4.70 17.67 1.15
N ALA A 2 5.45 16.83 0.46
CA ALA A 2 4.98 16.09 -0.71
C ALA A 2 4.09 14.92 -0.32
N THR A 3 3.29 14.49 -1.30
CA THR A 3 2.57 13.22 -1.27
C THR A 3 2.85 12.45 -2.54
N ILE A 4 3.28 11.20 -2.40
CA ILE A 4 3.28 10.24 -3.50
C ILE A 4 1.84 9.77 -3.67
N TYR A 5 1.28 9.91 -4.87
CA TYR A 5 -0.09 9.48 -5.17
C TYR A 5 -0.10 8.53 -6.37
N HIS A 6 -0.77 7.40 -6.20
CA HIS A 6 -1.05 6.43 -7.26
C HIS A 6 -2.54 6.09 -7.24
N GLN A 7 -3.15 5.98 -8.42
CA GLN A 7 -4.50 5.44 -8.55
C GLN A 7 -4.43 4.13 -9.34
N VAL A 8 -4.97 3.07 -8.76
CA VAL A 8 -4.90 1.72 -9.33
C VAL A 8 -6.32 1.20 -9.54
N TRP A 9 -6.63 0.83 -10.78
CA TRP A 9 -7.91 0.24 -11.14
C TRP A 9 -7.76 -1.27 -11.06
N ILE A 10 -8.60 -1.94 -10.29
CA ILE A 10 -8.46 -3.37 -9.99
C ILE A 10 -9.78 -4.06 -10.32
N ASN A 11 -9.74 -5.00 -11.27
CA ASN A 11 -10.87 -5.80 -11.70
C ASN A 11 -11.19 -6.91 -10.69
N ALA A 12 -11.61 -6.50 -9.50
CA ALA A 12 -11.98 -7.33 -8.38
C ALA A 12 -13.00 -6.60 -7.48
N PRO A 13 -13.79 -7.33 -6.67
CA PRO A 13 -14.66 -6.72 -5.66
C PRO A 13 -13.86 -5.90 -4.62
N ILE A 14 -14.43 -4.80 -4.14
CA ILE A 14 -13.79 -3.94 -3.12
C ILE A 14 -13.37 -4.71 -1.86
N ALA A 15 -14.15 -5.70 -1.45
CA ALA A 15 -13.87 -6.54 -0.28
C ALA A 15 -12.57 -7.34 -0.45
N LYS A 16 -12.30 -7.87 -1.65
CA LYS A 16 -11.06 -8.61 -1.95
C LYS A 16 -9.85 -7.68 -1.90
N VAL A 17 -9.99 -6.45 -2.39
CA VAL A 17 -8.92 -5.43 -2.33
C VAL A 17 -8.67 -5.02 -0.88
N TYR A 18 -9.74 -4.78 -0.11
CA TYR A 18 -9.64 -4.41 1.30
C TYR A 18 -8.97 -5.51 2.12
N GLU A 19 -9.36 -6.76 1.95
CA GLU A 19 -8.72 -7.90 2.61
C GLU A 19 -7.22 -7.99 2.28
N ALA A 20 -6.87 -7.80 1.00
CA ALA A 20 -5.49 -7.82 0.53
C ALA A 20 -4.60 -6.75 1.19
N ILE A 21 -5.14 -5.60 1.58
CA ILE A 21 -4.38 -4.51 2.20
C ILE A 21 -4.58 -4.40 3.73
N SER A 22 -5.55 -5.06 4.33
CA SER A 22 -5.87 -4.90 5.77
C SER A 22 -5.48 -6.11 6.62
N THR A 23 -5.24 -7.27 6.00
CA THR A 23 -4.92 -8.51 6.68
C THR A 23 -3.46 -8.91 6.45
N LEU A 24 -2.87 -9.63 7.42
CA LEU A 24 -1.51 -10.14 7.26
C LEU A 24 -1.40 -11.10 6.07
N GLU A 25 -2.34 -12.04 5.94
CA GLU A 25 -2.40 -12.99 4.83
C GLU A 25 -2.49 -12.27 3.47
N GLY A 26 -3.38 -11.28 3.39
CA GLY A 26 -3.51 -10.40 2.24
C GLY A 26 -2.21 -9.72 1.87
N ILE A 27 -1.56 -9.03 2.82
CA ILE A 27 -0.32 -8.28 2.57
C ILE A 27 0.82 -9.21 2.11
N VAL A 28 0.92 -10.40 2.73
CA VAL A 28 1.96 -11.37 2.40
C VAL A 28 1.83 -11.88 0.96
N SER A 29 0.61 -11.99 0.45
CA SER A 29 0.35 -12.54 -0.89
C SER A 29 0.94 -11.73 -2.05
N TRP A 30 1.13 -10.41 -1.90
CA TRP A 30 1.66 -9.52 -2.95
C TRP A 30 2.95 -8.79 -2.60
N TRP A 31 3.19 -8.49 -1.31
CA TRP A 31 4.37 -7.74 -0.87
C TRP A 31 5.49 -8.65 -0.33
N GLY A 32 5.20 -9.93 -0.11
CA GLY A 32 6.16 -10.90 0.43
C GLY A 32 6.11 -11.00 1.96
N PRO A 33 7.11 -11.63 2.60
CA PRO A 33 7.06 -11.94 4.03
C PRO A 33 6.87 -10.70 4.91
N HIS A 34 5.84 -10.75 5.75
CA HIS A 34 5.52 -9.75 6.77
C HIS A 34 5.18 -10.46 8.08
N LYS A 35 5.30 -9.73 9.19
CA LYS A 35 4.81 -10.17 10.49
C LYS A 35 3.85 -9.13 11.03
N SER A 36 2.90 -9.57 11.85
CA SER A 36 2.05 -8.68 12.63
C SER A 36 2.23 -8.97 14.11
N THR A 37 2.24 -7.91 14.92
CA THR A 37 2.31 -8.00 16.38
C THR A 37 1.31 -7.03 16.98
N LYS A 38 0.47 -7.52 17.89
CA LYS A 38 -0.43 -6.66 18.65
C LYS A 38 0.34 -6.00 19.78
N THR A 39 0.24 -4.69 19.87
CA THR A 39 0.89 -3.86 20.89
C THR A 39 -0.15 -3.01 21.63
N ASP A 40 0.27 -2.33 22.69
CA ASP A 40 -0.60 -1.42 23.44
C ASP A 40 -1.09 -0.23 22.59
N THR A 41 -0.34 0.12 21.53
CA THR A 41 -0.62 1.25 20.64
C THR A 41 -1.33 0.84 19.34
N GLY A 42 -1.68 -0.44 19.18
CA GLY A 42 -2.33 -0.95 17.98
C GLY A 42 -1.63 -2.16 17.35
N LEU A 43 -1.98 -2.44 16.10
CA LEU A 43 -1.36 -3.52 15.31
C LEU A 43 -0.11 -2.98 14.62
N VAL A 44 1.03 -3.60 14.87
CA VAL A 44 2.29 -3.28 14.18
C VAL A 44 2.57 -4.31 13.11
N LEU A 45 2.81 -3.85 11.88
CA LEU A 45 3.30 -4.66 10.77
C LEU A 45 4.82 -4.50 10.65
N GLU A 46 5.52 -5.59 10.34
CA GLU A 46 6.97 -5.60 10.11
C GLU A 46 7.30 -6.19 8.74
N HIS A 47 8.21 -5.53 8.03
CA HIS A 47 8.77 -5.97 6.76
C HIS A 47 10.31 -5.98 6.86
N ASP A 48 10.95 -7.04 6.36
CA ASP A 48 12.41 -7.10 6.25
C ASP A 48 12.83 -7.06 4.77
N PRO A 49 13.16 -5.87 4.24
CA PRO A 49 13.66 -5.71 2.88
C PRO A 49 15.13 -6.15 2.71
N GLY A 50 15.78 -6.63 3.79
CA GLY A 50 17.14 -7.15 3.77
C GLY A 50 18.12 -6.37 4.66
N PRO A 51 19.34 -6.91 4.85
CA PRO A 51 20.28 -6.43 5.87
C PRO A 51 20.78 -5.00 5.65
N ALA A 52 20.72 -4.47 4.43
CA ALA A 52 21.11 -3.09 4.12
C ALA A 52 20.10 -2.04 4.63
N HIS A 53 18.86 -2.47 4.92
CA HIS A 53 17.75 -1.59 5.27
C HIS A 53 17.29 -1.80 6.70
N GLY A 54 17.36 -3.04 7.22
CA GLY A 54 16.80 -3.39 8.53
C GLY A 54 15.27 -3.47 8.50
N VAL A 55 14.68 -3.83 9.64
CA VAL A 55 13.23 -4.07 9.75
C VAL A 55 12.44 -2.76 9.67
N VAL A 56 11.62 -2.64 8.65
CA VAL A 56 10.66 -1.55 8.47
C VAL A 56 9.40 -1.88 9.26
N ARG A 57 8.90 -0.91 10.03
CA ARG A 57 7.74 -1.08 10.91
C ARG A 57 6.66 -0.06 10.61
N PHE A 58 5.42 -0.50 10.67
CA PHE A 58 4.24 0.31 10.43
C PHE A 58 3.26 0.13 11.59
N ASN A 59 2.72 1.21 12.14
CA ASN A 59 1.56 1.13 13.01
C ASN A 59 0.28 1.26 12.18
N VAL A 60 -0.69 0.37 12.37
CA VAL A 60 -2.01 0.50 11.75
C VAL A 60 -2.85 1.45 12.60
N LEU A 61 -3.14 2.63 12.07
CA LEU A 61 -3.81 3.71 12.79
C LEU A 61 -5.33 3.67 12.68
N ASP A 62 -5.85 3.33 11.50
CA ASP A 62 -7.29 3.34 11.24
C ASP A 62 -7.66 2.29 10.18
N THR A 63 -8.83 1.68 10.36
CA THR A 63 -9.43 0.73 9.43
C THR A 63 -10.93 0.92 9.34
N VAL A 64 -11.42 1.17 8.14
CA VAL A 64 -12.84 1.23 7.82
C VAL A 64 -13.13 0.16 6.78
N GLN A 65 -13.91 -0.85 7.17
CA GLN A 65 -14.25 -2.01 6.34
C GLN A 65 -14.61 -1.59 4.91
N ASP A 66 -13.96 -2.23 3.94
CA ASP A 66 -14.15 -2.06 2.49
C ASP A 66 -13.96 -0.63 1.96
N LYS A 67 -13.35 0.27 2.75
CA LYS A 67 -13.20 1.69 2.39
C LYS A 67 -11.81 2.25 2.63
N ARG A 68 -11.22 2.01 3.79
CA ARG A 68 -10.02 2.75 4.20
C ARG A 68 -9.10 1.94 5.10
N VAL A 69 -7.80 2.10 4.89
CA VAL A 69 -6.75 1.67 5.82
C VAL A 69 -5.71 2.79 5.92
N GLU A 70 -5.20 3.06 7.12
CA GLU A 70 -4.09 3.99 7.33
C GLU A 70 -2.97 3.36 8.16
N TRP A 71 -1.74 3.57 7.70
CA TRP A 71 -0.53 3.18 8.38
C TRP A 71 0.40 4.36 8.60
N GLU A 72 1.16 4.33 9.69
CA GLU A 72 2.27 5.23 9.96
C GLU A 72 3.58 4.45 10.01
N PHE A 73 4.62 4.95 9.34
CA PHE A 73 5.96 4.40 9.46
C PHE A 73 6.60 4.81 10.80
N ILE A 74 6.91 3.83 11.65
CA ILE A 74 7.38 4.09 13.03
C ILE A 74 8.84 3.65 13.29
N SER A 75 9.53 3.07 12.31
CA SER A 75 10.94 2.68 12.48
C SER A 75 11.93 3.69 11.92
N THR A 76 13.04 3.84 12.63
CA THR A 76 14.17 4.71 12.26
C THR A 76 15.26 3.93 11.55
N HIS A 77 15.88 4.52 10.54
CA HIS A 77 16.90 3.87 9.70
C HIS A 77 18.11 4.77 9.47
N PRO A 78 19.28 4.22 9.12
CA PRO A 78 20.44 5.01 8.70
C PRO A 78 20.10 5.89 7.50
N LYS A 79 20.67 7.10 7.43
CA LYS A 79 20.42 8.05 6.32
C LYS A 79 20.74 7.51 4.93
N SER A 80 21.58 6.48 4.84
CA SER A 80 21.91 5.79 3.59
C SER A 80 20.81 4.85 3.09
N SER A 81 19.78 4.59 3.89
CA SER A 81 18.63 3.76 3.52
C SER A 81 17.45 4.64 3.10
N PRO A 82 16.75 4.33 1.99
CA PRO A 82 15.53 5.02 1.61
C PRO A 82 14.46 5.03 2.69
N ALA A 83 14.42 3.99 3.53
CA ALA A 83 13.47 3.89 4.65
C ALA A 83 13.66 4.99 5.71
N SER A 84 14.83 5.64 5.77
CA SER A 84 15.08 6.75 6.70
C SER A 84 14.21 7.97 6.40
N ALA A 85 13.85 8.20 5.14
CA ALA A 85 12.98 9.29 4.73
C ALA A 85 11.49 9.01 4.99
N CYS A 86 11.13 7.78 5.38
CA CYS A 86 9.76 7.40 5.68
C CYS A 86 9.40 7.55 7.16
N THR A 87 10.31 7.85 8.08
CA THR A 87 9.94 7.86 9.51
C THR A 87 8.91 8.97 9.79
N GLY A 88 7.76 8.62 10.38
CA GLY A 88 6.65 9.54 10.67
C GLY A 88 5.79 9.90 9.46
N THR A 89 5.98 9.25 8.31
CA THR A 89 5.11 9.44 7.15
C THR A 89 3.91 8.50 7.19
N HIS A 90 2.84 8.87 6.49
CA HIS A 90 1.57 8.18 6.52
C HIS A 90 1.25 7.56 5.16
N VAL A 91 0.82 6.30 5.17
CA VAL A 91 0.27 5.60 4.01
C VAL A 91 -1.24 5.46 4.20
N ILE A 92 -1.99 6.01 3.26
CA ILE A 92 -3.45 5.99 3.25
C ILE A 92 -3.90 5.23 2.01
N TRP A 93 -4.78 4.26 2.23
CA TRP A 93 -5.42 3.46 1.23
C TRP A 93 -6.90 3.79 1.23
N GLU A 94 -7.43 4.29 0.13
CA GLU A 94 -8.87 4.54 -0.03
C GLU A 94 -9.42 3.70 -1.19
N ILE A 95 -10.51 3.00 -0.93
CA ILE A 95 -11.16 2.11 -1.90
C ILE A 95 -12.51 2.71 -2.26
N SER A 96 -12.73 2.89 -3.55
CA SER A 96 -14.03 3.21 -4.11
C SER A 96 -14.40 2.23 -5.22
N GLU A 97 -15.64 2.29 -5.70
CA GLU A 97 -16.13 1.40 -6.75
C GLU A 97 -16.69 2.21 -7.92
N ARG A 98 -16.38 1.79 -9.15
CA ARG A 98 -16.87 2.43 -10.39
C ARG A 98 -17.23 1.40 -11.44
N ASP A 99 -17.99 1.83 -12.44
CA ASP A 99 -18.25 1.02 -13.63
C ASP A 99 -16.96 0.88 -14.45
N ASN A 100 -16.75 -0.31 -15.02
CA ASN A 100 -15.57 -0.61 -15.81
C ASN A 100 -15.60 0.01 -17.20
N VAL A 101 -15.30 1.30 -17.28
CA VAL A 101 -15.18 2.01 -18.56
C VAL A 101 -13.94 1.60 -19.37
N ALA A 102 -12.99 0.87 -18.75
CA ALA A 102 -11.79 0.36 -19.38
C ALA A 102 -11.98 -1.02 -20.04
N ALA A 103 -13.17 -1.62 -19.98
CA ALA A 103 -13.45 -2.92 -20.58
C ALA A 103 -13.11 -3.00 -22.07
N ARG A 104 -13.30 -1.90 -22.81
CA ARG A 104 -12.95 -1.80 -24.24
C ARG A 104 -11.46 -1.91 -24.53
N SER A 105 -10.61 -1.74 -23.52
CA SER A 105 -9.15 -1.89 -23.60
C SER A 105 -8.65 -3.27 -23.13
N GLY A 106 -9.56 -4.22 -22.90
CA GLY A 106 -9.21 -5.60 -22.51
C GLY A 106 -9.13 -5.84 -21.00
N PHE A 107 -9.48 -4.85 -20.17
CA PHE A 107 -9.56 -4.99 -18.71
C PHE A 107 -10.97 -5.36 -18.29
N GLY A 108 -11.25 -6.64 -17.98
CA GLY A 108 -12.58 -7.08 -17.50
C GLY A 108 -13.71 -7.00 -18.55
N LYS A 109 -14.97 -7.15 -18.13
CA LYS A 109 -16.14 -7.02 -19.02
C LYS A 109 -16.80 -5.65 -18.86
N ASP A 110 -17.44 -5.18 -19.93
CA ASP A 110 -18.16 -3.91 -19.95
C ASP A 110 -19.37 -4.01 -19.02
N GLY A 111 -19.52 -3.04 -18.12
CA GLY A 111 -20.55 -3.04 -17.07
C GLY A 111 -20.18 -3.76 -15.76
N ASP A 112 -19.01 -4.40 -15.66
CA ASP A 112 -18.53 -4.91 -14.36
C ASP A 112 -18.22 -3.73 -13.42
N ARG A 113 -18.45 -3.91 -12.12
CA ARG A 113 -18.00 -2.96 -11.09
C ARG A 113 -16.55 -3.31 -10.71
N ILE A 114 -15.69 -2.30 -10.71
CA ILE A 114 -14.26 -2.44 -10.39
C ILE A 114 -13.91 -1.61 -9.17
N ALA A 115 -12.94 -2.10 -8.39
CA ALA A 115 -12.35 -1.35 -7.30
C ALA A 115 -11.36 -0.32 -7.84
N ILE A 116 -11.43 0.89 -7.31
CA ILE A 116 -10.46 1.97 -7.52
C ILE A 116 -9.74 2.16 -6.20
N LEU A 117 -8.44 1.89 -6.18
CA LEU A 117 -7.57 2.08 -5.04
C LEU A 117 -6.79 3.39 -5.21
N ASP A 118 -7.09 4.37 -4.37
CA ASP A 118 -6.34 5.59 -4.22
C ASP A 118 -5.29 5.40 -3.12
N PHE A 119 -4.02 5.27 -3.53
CA PHE A 119 -2.89 5.13 -2.63
C PHE A 119 -2.21 6.49 -2.43
N ARG A 120 -2.01 6.89 -1.18
CA ARG A 120 -1.28 8.11 -0.80
C ARG A 120 -0.23 7.80 0.22
N HIS A 121 1.01 8.20 -0.06
CA HIS A 121 2.08 8.22 0.93
C HIS A 121 2.49 9.67 1.18
N SER A 122 2.03 10.23 2.29
CA SER A 122 2.11 11.65 2.64
C SER A 122 3.09 11.92 3.77
N GLY A 123 3.55 13.17 3.88
CA GLY A 123 4.55 13.58 4.88
C GLY A 123 5.99 13.57 4.35
N TRP A 124 6.18 13.53 3.03
CA TRP A 124 7.51 13.55 2.44
C TRP A 124 8.14 14.95 2.45
N ASP A 125 9.46 15.01 2.64
CA ASP A 125 10.26 16.15 2.22
C ASP A 125 10.37 16.16 0.69
N GLU A 126 9.96 17.26 0.07
CA GLU A 126 10.01 17.47 -1.38
C GLU A 126 11.43 17.44 -1.93
N ASN A 127 12.43 17.74 -1.10
CA ASN A 127 13.85 17.72 -1.48
C ASN A 127 14.54 16.39 -1.16
N SER A 128 13.80 15.38 -0.67
CA SER A 128 14.39 14.07 -0.38
C SER A 128 14.88 13.40 -1.67
N GLU A 129 16.14 12.98 -1.68
CA GLU A 129 16.71 12.18 -2.79
C GLU A 129 15.96 10.83 -2.99
N TYR A 130 15.24 10.37 -1.96
CA TYR A 130 14.50 9.11 -1.98
C TYR A 130 13.06 9.25 -2.46
N LEU A 131 12.52 10.46 -2.60
CA LEU A 131 11.11 10.67 -2.99
C LEU A 131 10.79 10.01 -4.33
N GLY A 132 11.63 10.25 -5.34
CA GLY A 132 11.46 9.65 -6.68
C GLY A 132 11.65 8.12 -6.67
N PHE A 133 12.65 7.63 -5.93
CA PHE A 133 12.89 6.20 -5.75
C PHE A 133 11.69 5.50 -5.11
N CYS A 134 11.19 6.02 -3.99
CA CYS A 134 10.05 5.46 -3.28
C CYS A 134 8.76 5.53 -4.11
N SER A 135 8.56 6.60 -4.87
CA SER A 135 7.42 6.69 -5.79
C SER A 135 7.39 5.54 -6.80
N PHE A 136 8.53 5.25 -7.43
CA PHE A 136 8.65 4.13 -8.37
C PHE A 136 8.53 2.76 -7.68
N ALA A 137 9.16 2.58 -6.51
CA ALA A 137 9.06 1.35 -5.74
C ALA A 137 7.61 1.03 -5.36
N TRP A 138 6.83 2.05 -4.95
CA TRP A 138 5.40 1.88 -4.69
C TRP A 138 4.62 1.44 -5.92
N ALA A 139 4.87 2.02 -7.10
CA ALA A 139 4.21 1.60 -8.33
C ALA A 139 4.44 0.10 -8.63
N MET A 140 5.68 -0.38 -8.45
CA MET A 140 6.02 -1.80 -8.66
C MET A 140 5.32 -2.73 -7.67
N VAL A 141 5.19 -2.29 -6.42
CA VAL A 141 4.51 -3.05 -5.36
C VAL A 141 2.99 -3.07 -5.57
N LEU A 142 2.40 -1.93 -5.93
CA LEU A 142 0.97 -1.80 -6.25
C LEU A 142 0.58 -2.64 -7.49
N GLN A 143 1.49 -2.77 -8.45
CA GLN A 143 1.28 -3.67 -9.61
C GLN A 143 1.14 -5.14 -9.17
N LYS A 144 1.88 -5.59 -8.15
CA LYS A 144 1.75 -6.95 -7.61
C LYS A 144 0.42 -7.13 -6.88
N LEU A 145 0.01 -6.15 -6.07
CA LEU A 145 -1.29 -6.14 -5.41
C LEU A 145 -2.42 -6.32 -6.43
N LYS A 146 -2.41 -5.52 -7.51
CA LYS A 146 -3.38 -5.62 -8.60
C LYS A 146 -3.42 -7.04 -9.18
N GLN A 147 -2.26 -7.64 -9.49
CA GLN A 147 -2.19 -8.98 -10.05
C GLN A 147 -2.80 -10.05 -9.15
N VAL A 148 -2.55 -9.99 -7.84
CA VAL A 148 -3.13 -10.94 -6.87
C VAL A 148 -4.63 -10.73 -6.68
N CYS A 149 -5.09 -9.47 -6.64
CA CYS A 149 -6.52 -9.20 -6.56
C CYS A 149 -7.27 -9.67 -7.81
N GLU A 150 -6.65 -9.59 -8.99
CA GLU A 150 -7.26 -10.01 -10.27
C GLU A 150 -7.08 -11.49 -10.60
N SER A 151 -6.21 -12.22 -9.89
CA SER A 151 -6.07 -13.65 -10.10
C SER A 151 -7.34 -14.39 -9.65
N LYS A 152 -7.72 -15.41 -10.42
CA LYS A 152 -8.89 -16.26 -10.17
C LYS A 152 -8.73 -17.11 -8.92
#